data_AF-A0A540KTJ1-F1
#
_entry.id   AF-A0A540KTJ1-F1
#
_cell.length_a   1.000
_cell.length_b   1.000
_cell.length_c   1.000
_cell.angle_alpha   90.00
_cell.angle_beta   90.00
_cell.angle_gamma   90.00
#
_symmetry.space_group_name_H-M   'P 1'
#
loop_
_entity.id
_entity.type
_entity.pdbx_description
1 polymer ?
#
loop_
_entity_poly.entity_id
_entity_poly.type
_entity_poly.pdbx_seq_one_letter_code
_entity_poly.pdbx_strand_id
1 'polypeptide(L)'
;MTYDLFLANTFFKKREEHVITYKSGSSKTQIDFLLMRKGDRITCKDCKVIPGESVANQHRLLVMDVHIRRETKEQDLEVPKD
;
A
#
# COMPACT_ATOMS: atom_id res chain seq x y z
N MET A 1 -9.74 18.24 11.11
CA MET A 1 -9.49 18.16 9.65
C MET A 1 -9.13 16.72 9.32
N THR A 2 -10.08 15.95 8.77
CA THR A 2 -9.91 14.66 8.08
C THR A 2 -9.17 13.54 8.86
N TYR A 3 -9.36 12.28 8.49
CA TYR A 3 -8.93 11.08 9.23
C TYR A 3 -7.39 10.84 9.27
N ASP A 4 -6.58 11.88 9.09
CA ASP A 4 -5.11 11.86 8.97
C ASP A 4 -4.59 10.69 8.11
N LEU A 5 -5.22 10.49 6.94
CA LEU A 5 -4.85 9.48 5.95
C LEU A 5 -4.02 10.11 4.84
N PHE A 6 -3.08 9.34 4.29
CA PHE A 6 -2.35 9.69 3.07
C PHE A 6 -2.61 8.65 1.97
N LEU A 7 -2.57 9.13 0.74
CA LEU A 7 -2.80 8.35 -0.48
C LEU A 7 -1.46 7.76 -0.94
N ALA A 8 -1.24 6.48 -0.71
CA ALA A 8 0.09 5.90 -0.83
C ALA A 8 0.63 5.90 -2.26
N ASN A 9 -0.25 5.69 -3.24
CA ASN A 9 0.09 5.62 -4.66
C ASN A 9 0.47 6.97 -5.29
N THR A 10 0.23 8.11 -4.62
CA THR A 10 0.67 9.43 -5.13
C THR A 10 1.98 9.91 -4.51
N PHE A 11 2.49 9.21 -3.50
CA PHE A 11 3.71 9.59 -2.78
C PHE A 11 4.99 9.25 -3.56
N PHE A 12 4.95 8.22 -4.41
CA PHE A 12 6.10 7.75 -5.18
C PHE A 12 5.98 8.18 -6.65
N LYS A 13 7.07 8.74 -7.20
CA LYS A 13 7.13 9.03 -8.64
C LYS A 13 7.27 7.72 -9.42
N LYS A 14 6.34 7.48 -10.35
CA LYS A 14 6.30 6.28 -11.20
C LYS A 14 6.09 6.68 -12.66
N ARG A 15 6.41 5.77 -13.58
CA ARG A 15 6.07 5.91 -15.02
C ARG A 15 4.55 5.80 -15.18
N GLU A 16 3.97 6.44 -16.20
CA GLU A 16 2.51 6.45 -16.44
C GLU A 16 1.89 5.04 -16.35
N GLU A 17 2.51 4.06 -16.99
CA GLU A 17 2.01 2.69 -17.03
C GLU A 17 2.02 1.97 -15.67
N HIS A 18 2.82 2.44 -14.71
CA HIS A 18 2.87 1.98 -13.32
C HIS A 18 1.98 2.81 -12.37
N VAL A 19 1.22 3.78 -12.88
CA VAL A 19 0.25 4.61 -12.12
C VAL A 19 -1.19 4.22 -12.43
N ILE A 20 -1.45 3.78 -13.67
CA ILE A 20 -2.78 3.39 -14.17
C ILE A 20 -3.26 2.13 -13.43
N THR A 21 -4.35 2.23 -12.67
CA THR A 21 -5.00 1.07 -12.01
C THR A 21 -6.14 0.48 -12.83
N TYR A 22 -6.67 1.23 -13.81
CA TYR A 22 -7.72 0.74 -14.71
C TYR A 22 -7.43 1.11 -16.17
N LYS A 23 -7.60 0.13 -17.07
CA LYS A 23 -7.44 0.30 -18.51
C LYS A 23 -8.52 -0.46 -19.27
N SER A 24 -9.28 0.25 -20.11
CA SER A 24 -10.29 -0.32 -21.01
C SER A 24 -10.24 0.40 -22.36
N GLY A 25 -9.90 -0.31 -23.43
CA GLY A 25 -9.66 0.30 -24.73
C GLY A 25 -8.59 1.41 -24.66
N SER A 26 -8.96 2.63 -25.07
CA SER A 26 -8.14 3.83 -24.97
C SER A 26 -8.19 4.52 -23.60
N SER A 27 -9.17 4.17 -22.75
CA SER A 27 -9.31 4.74 -21.41
C SER A 27 -8.24 4.19 -20.47
N LYS A 28 -7.58 5.10 -19.76
CA LYS A 28 -6.54 4.84 -18.76
C LYS A 28 -6.79 5.74 -17.56
N THR A 29 -7.06 5.17 -16.39
CA THR A 29 -7.39 5.94 -15.19
C THR A 29 -6.72 5.35 -13.95
N GLN A 30 -6.67 6.16 -12.89
CA GLN A 30 -6.31 5.72 -11.54
C GLN A 30 -7.56 5.82 -10.67
N ILE A 31 -8.21 4.69 -10.42
CA ILE A 31 -9.47 4.60 -9.65
C ILE A 31 -9.34 3.76 -8.38
N ASP A 32 -8.39 2.83 -8.33
CA ASP A 32 -8.02 2.09 -7.13
C ASP A 32 -6.94 2.84 -6.33
N PHE A 33 -7.12 2.94 -5.01
CA PHE A 33 -6.22 3.65 -4.11
C PHE A 33 -5.98 2.86 -2.83
N LEU A 34 -4.77 2.98 -2.28
CA LEU A 34 -4.45 2.47 -0.96
C LEU A 34 -4.18 3.64 -0.01
N LEU A 35 -4.90 3.63 1.11
CA LEU A 35 -4.80 4.63 2.17
C LEU A 35 -4.01 4.06 3.34
N MET A 36 -3.20 4.90 3.96
CA MET A 36 -2.53 4.57 5.21
C MET A 36 -2.54 5.80 6.13
N ARG A 37 -2.45 5.59 7.45
CA ARG A 37 -2.32 6.69 8.41
C ARG A 37 -1.04 7.47 8.14
N LYS A 38 -1.12 8.79 8.22
CA LYS A 38 0.00 9.69 7.94
C LYS A 38 1.16 9.48 8.92
N GLY A 39 0.87 9.18 10.19
CA GLY A 39 1.88 8.83 11.20
C GLY A 39 2.69 7.58 10.84
N ASP A 40 2.07 6.62 10.15
CA ASP A 40 2.72 5.36 9.75
C ASP A 40 3.46 5.48 8.42
N ARG A 41 3.40 6.64 7.71
CA ARG A 41 3.92 6.81 6.34
C ARG A 41 5.35 6.33 6.14
N ILE A 42 6.20 6.47 7.16
CA ILE A 42 7.63 6.10 7.12
C ILE A 42 7.86 4.59 6.96
N THR A 43 6.83 3.79 7.25
CA THR A 43 6.84 2.34 7.11
C THR A 43 6.52 1.88 5.68
N CYS A 44 5.87 2.72 4.88
CA CYS A 44 5.60 2.45 3.46
C CYS A 44 6.88 2.65 2.65
N LYS A 45 7.36 1.58 2.03
CA LYS A 45 8.59 1.55 1.23
C LYS A 45 8.33 1.81 -0.24
N ASP A 46 7.19 1.35 -0.73
CA ASP A 46 6.76 1.59 -2.11
C ASP A 46 5.23 1.44 -2.23
N CYS A 47 4.67 2.03 -3.28
CA CYS A 47 3.32 1.78 -3.74
C CYS A 47 3.32 1.80 -5.27
N LYS A 48 2.97 0.69 -5.90
CA LYS A 48 3.14 0.50 -7.35
C LYS A 48 1.99 -0.30 -7.94
N VAL A 49 1.64 0.03 -9.17
CA VAL A 49 0.84 -0.86 -10.00
C VAL A 49 1.75 -1.87 -10.66
N ILE A 50 1.37 -3.15 -10.63
CA ILE A 50 2.00 -4.20 -11.42
C ILE A 50 1.27 -4.27 -12.78
N PRO A 51 1.93 -3.89 -13.88
CA PRO A 51 1.37 -4.08 -15.21
C PRO A 51 1.36 -5.57 -15.56
N GLY A 52 0.17 -6.19 -15.57
CA GLY A 52 -0.05 -7.61 -15.90
C GLY A 52 -0.78 -7.81 -17.22
N GLU A 53 -0.84 -9.06 -17.69
CA GLU A 53 -1.29 -9.43 -19.04
C GLU A 53 -2.69 -8.92 -19.41
N SER A 54 -2.79 -8.38 -20.62
CA SER A 54 -3.94 -7.64 -21.15
C SER A 54 -5.17 -8.48 -21.46
N VAL A 55 -5.19 -9.77 -21.12
CA VAL A 55 -6.11 -10.74 -21.73
C VAL A 55 -7.46 -10.83 -21.00
N ALA A 56 -7.59 -10.37 -19.75
CA ALA A 56 -8.87 -10.52 -19.04
C ALA A 56 -9.28 -9.39 -18.06
N ASN A 57 -8.37 -8.63 -17.46
CA ASN A 57 -8.76 -7.69 -16.40
C ASN A 57 -8.50 -6.23 -16.78
N GLN A 58 -9.56 -5.43 -16.78
CA GLN A 58 -9.47 -3.97 -16.93
C GLN A 58 -8.74 -3.35 -15.72
N HIS A 59 -8.87 -3.96 -14.54
CA HIS A 59 -8.14 -3.56 -13.34
C HIS A 59 -6.74 -4.15 -13.31
N ARG A 60 -5.80 -3.34 -12.83
CA ARG A 60 -4.40 -3.69 -12.63
C ARG A 60 -4.11 -3.75 -11.14
N LEU A 61 -3.23 -4.66 -10.75
CA LEU A 61 -2.94 -4.91 -9.36
C LEU A 61 -2.16 -3.74 -8.73
N LEU A 62 -2.75 -3.08 -7.73
CA LEU A 62 -2.09 -2.07 -6.91
C LEU A 62 -1.49 -2.73 -5.66
N VAL A 63 -0.20 -2.53 -5.43
CA VAL A 63 0.55 -3.16 -4.33
C VAL A 63 1.23 -2.09 -3.50
N MET A 64 1.18 -2.24 -2.17
CA MET A 64 1.95 -1.44 -1.22
C MET A 64 2.94 -2.32 -0.48
N ASP A 65 4.21 -1.91 -0.49
CA ASP A 65 5.28 -2.55 0.26
C ASP A 65 5.40 -1.85 1.63
N VAL A 66 5.07 -2.54 2.73
CA VAL A 66 5.04 -1.97 4.10
C VAL A 66 5.94 -2.76 5.04
N HIS A 67 6.73 -2.05 5.84
CA HIS A 67 7.51 -2.63 6.93
C HIS A 67 6.69 -2.66 8.22
N ILE A 68 6.22 -3.84 8.63
CA ILE A 68 5.47 -4.04 9.88
C ILE A 68 6.44 -4.52 10.96
N ARG A 69 6.61 -3.72 12.02
CA ARG A 69 7.33 -4.15 13.22
C ARG A 69 6.44 -5.10 14.01
N ARG A 70 6.96 -6.27 14.37
CA ARG A 70 6.30 -7.15 15.34
C ARG A 70 6.75 -6.75 16.73
N GLU A 71 5.81 -6.41 17.60
CA GLU A 71 6.08 -6.35 19.03
C GLU A 71 6.12 -7.78 19.56
N THR A 72 7.30 -8.28 19.91
CA THR A 72 7.41 -9.44 20.77
C THR A 72 6.94 -9.03 22.16
N LYS A 73 5.78 -9.52 22.58
CA LYS A 73 5.43 -9.51 23.99
C LYS A 73 6.39 -10.45 24.70
N GLU A 74 7.36 -9.94 25.45
CA GLU A 74 7.92 -10.71 26.55
C GLU A 74 6.72 -11.05 27.45
N GLN A 75 6.38 -12.33 27.52
CA GLN A 75 5.55 -12.78 28.63
C GLN A 75 6.43 -12.58 29.86
N ASP A 76 6.07 -11.62 30.70
CA ASP A 76 6.60 -11.51 32.04
C ASP A 76 6.40 -12.90 32.68
N LEU A 77 7.46 -13.70 32.70
CA LEU A 77 7.53 -14.90 33.51
C LEU A 77 7.48 -14.38 34.94
N GLU A 78 6.28 -14.31 35.53
CA GLU A 78 6.12 -14.18 36.97
C GLU A 78 6.86 -15.35 37.60
N VAL A 79 8.11 -15.09 38.03
CA VAL A 79 8.86 -15.99 38.88
C VAL A 79 8.12 -16.02 40.21
N PRO A 80 7.57 -17.18 40.64
CA PRO A 80 6.92 -17.27 41.93
C PRO A 80 7.92 -16.88 43.02
N LYS A 81 7.50 -15.97 43.91
CA LYS A 81 8.27 -15.65 45.10
C LYS A 81 8.06 -16.77 46.12
N ASP A 82 9.07 -17.62 46.28
CA ASP A 82 9.29 -18.44 47.46
C ASP A 82 10.46 -17.86 48.27
#